data_AF-A0A6N9Q6K2-F1
#
_entry.id   AF-A0A6N9Q6K2-F1
#
_cell.length_a   1.000
_cell.length_b   1.000
_cell.length_c   1.000
_cell.angle_alpha   90.00
_cell.angle_beta   90.00
_cell.angle_gamma   90.00
#
_symmetry.space_group_name_H-M   'P 1'
#
loop_
_entity.id
_entity.type
_entity.pdbx_description
1 polymer ?
#
loop_
_entity_poly.entity_id
_entity_poly.type
_entity_poly.pdbx_seq_one_letter_code
_entity_poly.pdbx_strand_id
1 'polypeptide(L)'
;MLFYSIEEILWMLAAAMMVDWIIGDPKWFPHPVILIGKLIKTIENHWYGQSKVRGIWLIVVVLLLSVISTSIITFGLQFIHPWLGYIANVWLIATTIAIKGLKEAALLVYTPLKHGNLSDARKYVGYIVGRDTANLSEIEIIRATVETVSENIVDAVISPLLYALLGAAPLAMLYRATNTLDSMVGYKNDKYKHYGWASARFDDLLNWIPARFTGFFIVVISFFSKNFNGLRAWKAIQQFAHQHPSPNSGIPESAVAGALGIQLGGRNMYGGIVSERARMGVALRDLYRNDILHSIHILNGISVLCSGGILCGIFIYYF
;
A
#
# COMPACT_ATOMS: atom_id res chain seq x y z
N MET A 1 -19.67 6.64 -23.97
CA MET A 1 -18.25 6.70 -24.43
C MET A 1 -17.55 5.45 -23.93
N LEU A 2 -16.67 4.84 -24.74
CA LEU A 2 -15.88 3.65 -24.36
C LEU A 2 -14.78 3.95 -23.33
N PHE A 3 -14.43 5.21 -23.15
CA PHE A 3 -13.45 5.68 -22.19
C PHE A 3 -14.03 6.87 -21.44
N TYR A 4 -13.81 6.91 -20.12
CA TYR A 4 -14.14 8.05 -19.29
C TYR A 4 -13.16 9.19 -19.58
N SER A 5 -13.65 10.43 -19.59
CA SER A 5 -12.79 11.60 -19.65
C SER A 5 -11.94 11.73 -18.38
N ILE A 6 -10.86 12.50 -18.45
CA ILE A 6 -10.01 12.79 -17.28
C ILE A 6 -10.87 13.41 -16.16
N GLU A 7 -11.78 14.29 -16.53
CA GLU A 7 -12.69 14.97 -15.60
C GLU A 7 -13.60 13.97 -14.85
N GLU A 8 -14.24 13.05 -15.59
CA GLU A 8 -15.06 11.99 -15.01
C GLU A 8 -14.24 11.11 -14.05
N ILE A 9 -13.00 10.78 -14.42
CA ILE A 9 -12.08 10.00 -13.58
C ILE A 9 -11.74 10.75 -12.29
N LEU A 10 -11.48 12.06 -12.36
CA LEU A 10 -11.18 12.87 -11.18
C LEU A 10 -12.37 12.89 -10.20
N TRP A 11 -13.60 13.04 -10.71
CA TRP A 11 -14.80 12.95 -9.86
C TRP A 11 -14.97 11.57 -9.24
N MET A 12 -14.73 10.50 -10.00
CA MET A 12 -14.78 9.13 -9.48
C MET A 12 -13.72 8.89 -8.40
N LEU A 13 -12.51 9.41 -8.58
CA LEU A 13 -11.44 9.33 -7.59
C LEU A 13 -11.79 10.08 -6.30
N ALA A 14 -12.31 11.31 -6.41
CA ALA A 14 -12.77 12.08 -5.26
C ALA A 14 -13.84 11.32 -4.48
N ALA A 15 -14.84 10.77 -5.18
CA ALA A 15 -15.89 9.97 -4.57
C ALA A 15 -15.34 8.68 -3.92
N ALA A 16 -14.42 7.98 -4.57
CA ALA A 16 -13.82 6.75 -4.04
C ALA A 16 -13.02 7.01 -2.76
N MET A 17 -12.25 8.10 -2.71
CA MET A 17 -11.54 8.52 -1.48
C MET A 17 -12.51 8.88 -0.35
N MET A 18 -13.62 9.57 -0.65
CA MET A 18 -14.66 9.84 0.33
C MET A 18 -15.29 8.55 0.88
N VAL A 19 -15.53 7.57 0.00
CA VAL A 19 -16.04 6.25 0.40
C VAL A 19 -15.05 5.55 1.36
N ASP A 20 -13.75 5.53 1.06
CA ASP A 20 -12.75 4.94 1.95
C ASP A 20 -12.66 5.67 3.31
N TRP A 21 -12.72 7.00 3.32
CA TRP A 21 -12.71 7.77 4.57
C TRP A 21 -13.92 7.52 5.47
N ILE A 22 -15.12 7.36 4.89
CA ILE A 22 -16.36 7.18 5.64
C ILE A 22 -16.54 5.70 6.00
N ILE A 23 -16.48 4.82 5.01
CA ILE A 23 -16.80 3.41 5.13
C ILE A 23 -15.54 2.60 5.44
N GLY A 24 -14.49 2.75 4.63
CA GLY A 24 -13.29 1.90 4.66
C GLY A 24 -13.58 0.54 4.01
N ASP A 25 -13.00 -0.53 4.58
CA ASP A 25 -13.21 -1.92 4.12
C ASP A 25 -14.16 -2.68 5.08
N PRO A 26 -15.47 -2.74 4.79
CA PRO A 26 -16.43 -3.40 5.65
C PRO A 26 -16.27 -4.93 5.62
N LYS A 27 -15.94 -5.53 6.77
CA LYS A 27 -15.72 -6.99 6.92
C LYS A 27 -16.88 -7.89 6.47
N TRP A 28 -18.10 -7.37 6.40
CA TRP A 28 -19.30 -8.11 6.02
C TRP A 28 -19.52 -8.18 4.51
N PHE A 29 -18.78 -7.40 3.72
CA PHE A 29 -18.94 -7.37 2.26
C PHE A 29 -17.85 -8.20 1.57
N PRO A 30 -18.18 -8.97 0.52
CA PRO A 30 -17.17 -9.70 -0.25
C PRO A 30 -16.25 -8.72 -1.00
N HIS A 31 -15.01 -8.60 -0.52
CA HIS A 31 -14.01 -7.71 -1.10
C HIS A 31 -13.37 -8.31 -2.37
N PRO A 32 -13.22 -7.56 -3.48
CA PRO A 32 -12.64 -8.07 -4.73
C PRO A 32 -11.27 -8.74 -4.55
N VAL A 33 -10.45 -8.23 -3.64
CA VAL A 33 -9.13 -8.83 -3.28
C VAL A 33 -9.26 -10.27 -2.79
N ILE A 34 -10.32 -10.61 -2.04
CA ILE A 34 -10.55 -11.98 -1.55
C ILE A 34 -10.82 -12.92 -2.74
N LEU A 35 -11.57 -12.44 -3.75
CA LEU A 35 -11.84 -13.21 -4.97
C LEU A 35 -10.56 -13.41 -5.79
N ILE A 36 -9.74 -12.37 -5.93
CA ILE A 36 -8.42 -12.45 -6.57
C ILE A 36 -7.53 -13.45 -5.82
N GLY A 37 -7.47 -13.39 -4.50
CA GLY A 37 -6.67 -14.32 -3.70
C GLY A 37 -7.15 -15.77 -3.82
N LYS A 38 -8.46 -16.00 -3.86
CA LYS A 38 -9.05 -17.33 -4.15
C LYS A 38 -8.68 -17.80 -5.55
N LEU A 39 -8.72 -16.93 -6.55
CA LEU A 39 -8.31 -17.24 -7.92
C LEU A 39 -6.83 -17.64 -7.97
N ILE A 40 -5.94 -16.84 -7.35
CA ILE A 40 -4.50 -17.13 -7.26
C ILE A 40 -4.28 -18.49 -6.62
N LYS A 41 -4.91 -18.76 -5.47
CA LYS A 41 -4.77 -20.05 -4.76
C LYS A 41 -5.27 -21.23 -5.59
N THR A 42 -6.39 -21.07 -6.29
CA THR A 42 -6.92 -22.11 -7.17
C THR A 42 -5.95 -22.42 -8.31
N ILE A 43 -5.40 -21.40 -8.97
CA ILE A 43 -4.42 -21.60 -10.05
C ILE A 43 -3.13 -22.21 -9.48
N GLU A 44 -2.64 -21.71 -8.35
CA GLU A 44 -1.46 -22.23 -7.66
C GLU A 44 -1.61 -23.72 -7.37
N ASN A 45 -2.73 -24.16 -6.79
CA ASN A 45 -2.96 -25.56 -6.45
C ASN A 45 -2.86 -26.52 -7.65
N HIS A 46 -3.22 -26.06 -8.86
CA HIS A 46 -3.20 -26.89 -10.06
C HIS A 46 -1.91 -26.73 -10.88
N TRP A 47 -1.33 -25.53 -10.91
CA TRP A 47 -0.25 -25.15 -11.82
C TRP A 47 1.07 -24.83 -11.09
N TYR A 48 1.14 -25.04 -9.78
CA TYR A 48 2.39 -24.87 -9.06
C TYR A 48 3.51 -25.75 -9.65
N GLY A 49 4.72 -25.21 -9.62
CA GLY A 49 5.94 -25.91 -9.96
C GLY A 49 7.13 -24.96 -9.88
N GLN A 50 8.33 -25.50 -9.71
CA GLN A 50 9.59 -24.75 -9.65
C GLN A 50 9.99 -24.20 -11.04
N SER A 51 9.11 -23.41 -11.65
CA SER A 51 9.24 -22.90 -13.00
C SER A 51 8.81 -21.44 -13.07
N LYS A 52 9.72 -20.60 -13.60
CA LYS A 52 9.42 -19.20 -13.90
C LYS A 52 8.32 -19.05 -14.94
N VAL A 53 8.25 -19.95 -15.92
CA VAL A 53 7.24 -19.88 -17.00
C VAL A 53 5.84 -20.06 -16.42
N ARG A 54 5.65 -21.01 -15.49
CA ARG A 54 4.36 -21.19 -14.82
C ARG A 54 3.97 -19.97 -13.97
N GLY A 55 4.96 -19.34 -13.33
CA GLY A 55 4.80 -18.06 -12.64
C GLY A 55 4.36 -16.91 -13.55
N ILE A 56 4.95 -16.81 -14.75
CA ILE A 56 4.56 -15.83 -15.77
C ILE A 56 3.11 -16.06 -16.24
N TRP A 57 2.71 -17.31 -16.44
CA TRP A 57 1.32 -17.61 -16.78
C TRP A 57 0.33 -17.28 -15.66
N LEU A 58 0.71 -17.53 -14.40
CA LEU A 58 -0.12 -17.13 -13.24
C LEU A 58 -0.43 -15.64 -13.28
N ILE A 59 0.61 -14.79 -13.41
CA ILE A 59 0.41 -13.34 -13.45
C ILE A 59 -0.43 -12.92 -14.66
N VAL A 60 -0.13 -13.42 -15.87
CA VAL A 60 -0.90 -13.06 -17.07
C VAL A 60 -2.37 -13.42 -16.91
N VAL A 61 -2.69 -14.63 -16.45
CA VAL A 61 -4.08 -15.09 -16.29
C VAL A 61 -4.81 -14.27 -15.22
N VAL A 62 -4.18 -14.05 -14.06
CA VAL A 62 -4.82 -13.31 -12.96
C VAL A 62 -5.05 -11.85 -13.34
N LEU A 63 -4.09 -11.19 -14.01
CA LEU A 63 -4.25 -9.80 -14.44
C LEU A 63 -5.28 -9.67 -15.55
N LEU A 64 -5.26 -10.54 -16.57
CA LEU A 64 -6.26 -10.53 -17.64
C LEU A 64 -7.66 -10.75 -17.08
N LEU A 65 -7.86 -11.74 -16.22
CA LEU A 65 -9.17 -11.99 -15.61
C LEU A 65 -9.62 -10.81 -14.74
N SER A 66 -8.72 -10.21 -13.97
CA SER A 66 -9.05 -9.04 -13.14
C SER A 66 -9.48 -7.84 -13.99
N VAL A 67 -8.73 -7.51 -15.05
CA VAL A 67 -9.05 -6.39 -15.96
C VAL A 67 -10.32 -6.67 -16.76
N ILE A 68 -10.45 -7.85 -17.35
CA ILE A 68 -11.59 -8.21 -18.21
C ILE A 68 -12.87 -8.24 -17.38
N SER A 69 -12.87 -8.90 -16.22
CA SER A 69 -14.06 -8.96 -15.35
C SER A 69 -14.46 -7.57 -14.87
N THR A 70 -13.50 -6.74 -14.44
CA THR A 70 -13.75 -5.36 -14.01
C THR A 70 -14.30 -4.51 -15.16
N SER A 71 -13.76 -4.66 -16.36
CA SER A 71 -14.22 -3.97 -17.57
C SER A 71 -15.64 -4.41 -17.95
N ILE A 72 -15.92 -5.71 -17.95
CA ILE A 72 -17.26 -6.25 -18.25
C ILE A 72 -18.29 -5.71 -17.24
N ILE A 73 -17.96 -5.68 -15.95
CA ILE A 73 -18.86 -5.16 -14.92
C ILE A 73 -19.13 -3.67 -15.15
N THR A 74 -18.08 -2.87 -15.28
CA THR A 74 -18.21 -1.41 -15.40
C THR A 74 -18.86 -0.97 -16.71
N PHE A 75 -18.45 -1.52 -17.84
CA PHE A 75 -19.06 -1.24 -19.15
C PHE A 75 -20.46 -1.84 -19.26
N GLY A 76 -20.66 -3.08 -18.81
CA GLY A 76 -21.97 -3.74 -18.84
C GLY A 76 -23.02 -2.95 -18.06
N LEU A 77 -22.67 -2.45 -16.87
CA LEU A 77 -23.55 -1.58 -16.08
C LEU A 77 -23.80 -0.24 -16.75
N GLN A 78 -22.82 0.32 -17.45
CA GLN A 78 -22.98 1.56 -18.22
C GLN A 78 -23.99 1.41 -19.37
N PHE A 79 -24.04 0.23 -20.02
CA PHE A 79 -25.04 -0.07 -21.05
C PHE A 79 -26.47 -0.16 -20.49
N ILE A 80 -26.63 -0.58 -19.23
CA ILE A 80 -27.93 -0.58 -18.55
C ILE A 80 -28.31 0.86 -18.20
N HIS A 81 -27.41 1.60 -17.56
CA HIS A 81 -27.61 3.02 -17.24
C HIS A 81 -26.25 3.71 -16.94
N PRO A 82 -25.98 4.90 -17.49
CA PRO A 82 -24.67 5.56 -17.32
C PRO A 82 -24.21 5.70 -15.86
N TRP A 83 -25.13 6.07 -14.95
CA TRP A 83 -24.84 6.21 -13.53
C TRP A 83 -24.43 4.92 -12.82
N LEU A 84 -24.90 3.76 -13.30
CA LEU A 84 -24.46 2.47 -12.73
C LEU A 84 -23.00 2.20 -13.07
N GLY A 85 -22.54 2.61 -14.27
CA GLY A 85 -21.13 2.56 -14.64
C GLY A 85 -20.24 3.40 -13.72
N TYR A 86 -20.67 4.63 -13.39
CA TYR A 86 -19.97 5.50 -12.44
C TYR A 86 -19.91 4.89 -11.04
N ILE A 87 -21.05 4.44 -10.50
CA ILE A 87 -21.12 3.85 -9.16
C ILE A 87 -20.22 2.61 -9.07
N ALA A 88 -20.23 1.74 -10.08
CA ALA A 88 -19.38 0.57 -10.12
C ALA A 88 -17.89 0.93 -10.13
N ASN A 89 -17.49 1.93 -10.92
CA ASN A 89 -16.10 2.40 -10.93
C ASN A 89 -15.69 2.98 -9.58
N VAL A 90 -16.50 3.87 -9.01
CA VAL A 90 -16.23 4.48 -7.68
C VAL A 90 -16.06 3.39 -6.63
N TRP A 91 -16.97 2.43 -6.59
CA TRP A 91 -16.94 1.35 -5.61
C TRP A 91 -15.71 0.45 -5.79
N LEU A 92 -15.42 0.02 -7.02
CA LEU A 92 -14.25 -0.81 -7.30
C LEU A 92 -12.94 -0.07 -7.00
N ILE A 93 -12.82 1.21 -7.37
CA ILE A 93 -11.64 2.03 -7.02
C ILE A 93 -11.52 2.14 -5.49
N ALA A 94 -12.61 2.42 -4.78
CA ALA A 94 -12.60 2.50 -3.32
C ALA A 94 -12.07 1.22 -2.67
N THR A 95 -12.38 0.04 -3.23
CA THR A 95 -11.86 -1.25 -2.72
C THR A 95 -10.36 -1.46 -2.96
N THR A 96 -9.73 -0.64 -3.80
CA THR A 96 -8.28 -0.71 -4.02
C THR A 96 -7.49 0.23 -3.11
N ILE A 97 -8.16 1.20 -2.50
CA ILE A 97 -7.60 2.18 -1.57
C ILE A 97 -7.84 1.68 -0.13
N ALA A 98 -6.89 1.92 0.78
CA ALA A 98 -7.03 1.52 2.19
C ALA A 98 -6.43 2.54 3.17
N ILE A 99 -6.79 3.83 3.05
CA ILE A 99 -6.28 4.88 3.96
C ILE A 99 -6.85 4.66 5.36
N LYS A 100 -8.17 4.49 5.46
CA LYS A 100 -8.83 4.23 6.75
C LYS A 100 -8.38 2.91 7.34
N GLY A 101 -8.33 1.86 6.52
CA GLY A 101 -7.89 0.52 6.95
C GLY A 101 -6.45 0.52 7.50
N LEU A 102 -5.51 1.18 6.81
CA LEU A 102 -4.12 1.26 7.26
C LEU A 102 -3.99 2.04 8.58
N LYS A 103 -4.74 3.14 8.73
CA LYS A 103 -4.82 3.90 9.98
C LYS A 103 -5.36 3.04 11.13
N GLU A 104 -6.47 2.34 10.91
CA GLU A 104 -7.10 1.50 11.93
C GLU A 104 -6.17 0.34 12.35
N ALA A 105 -5.49 -0.27 11.39
CA ALA A 105 -4.52 -1.33 11.66
C ALA A 105 -3.35 -0.85 12.55
N ALA A 106 -2.84 0.36 12.31
CA ALA A 106 -1.83 0.96 13.17
C ALA A 106 -2.38 1.33 14.57
N LEU A 107 -3.62 1.82 14.65
CA LEU A 107 -4.28 2.14 15.93
C LEU A 107 -4.59 0.89 16.77
N LEU A 108 -4.85 -0.25 16.14
CA LEU A 108 -5.01 -1.54 16.82
C LEU A 108 -3.73 -1.97 17.54
N VAL A 109 -2.55 -1.60 17.03
CA VAL A 109 -1.27 -1.83 17.74
C VAL A 109 -1.02 -0.75 18.79
N TYR A 110 -1.27 0.51 18.45
CA TYR A 110 -1.01 1.64 19.35
C TYR A 110 -1.83 1.58 20.65
N THR A 111 -3.10 1.17 20.58
CA THR A 111 -4.02 1.23 21.72
C THR A 111 -3.56 0.32 22.88
N PRO A 112 -3.25 -0.97 22.68
CA PRO A 112 -2.70 -1.81 23.73
C PRO A 112 -1.34 -1.33 24.25
N LEU A 113 -0.46 -0.83 23.37
CA LEU A 113 0.84 -0.24 23.78
C LEU A 113 0.64 0.94 24.73
N LYS A 114 -0.32 1.82 24.44
CA LYS A 114 -0.65 2.96 25.30
C LYS A 114 -1.08 2.50 26.70
N HIS A 115 -1.75 1.36 26.81
CA HIS A 115 -2.20 0.76 28.07
C HIS A 115 -1.18 -0.20 28.72
N GLY A 116 0.03 -0.34 28.17
CA GLY A 116 1.06 -1.25 28.69
C GLY A 116 0.81 -2.74 28.41
N ASN A 117 -0.17 -3.07 27.56
CA ASN A 117 -0.49 -4.45 27.19
C ASN A 117 0.35 -4.89 25.98
N LEU A 118 1.56 -5.36 26.27
CA LEU A 118 2.50 -5.84 25.25
C LEU A 118 2.03 -7.13 24.55
N SER A 119 1.26 -7.99 25.24
CA SER A 119 0.78 -9.24 24.65
C SER A 119 -0.15 -8.97 23.47
N ASP A 120 -1.15 -8.11 23.67
CA ASP A 120 -2.07 -7.74 22.59
C ASP A 120 -1.37 -6.92 21.51
N ALA A 121 -0.44 -6.04 21.87
CA ALA A 121 0.35 -5.30 20.88
C ALA A 121 1.16 -6.23 19.96
N ARG A 122 1.79 -7.29 20.49
CA ARG A 122 2.52 -8.31 19.70
C ARG A 122 1.59 -9.11 18.79
N LYS A 123 0.38 -9.42 19.28
CA LYS A 123 -0.64 -10.09 18.49
C LYS A 123 -1.09 -9.21 17.30
N TYR A 124 -1.47 -7.96 17.56
CA TYR A 124 -1.97 -7.07 16.51
C TYR A 124 -0.89 -6.64 15.53
N VAL A 125 0.35 -6.41 15.98
CA VAL A 125 1.44 -6.10 15.04
C VAL A 125 1.72 -7.29 14.13
N GLY A 126 1.54 -8.53 14.61
CA GLY A 126 1.62 -9.76 13.81
C GLY A 126 0.54 -9.88 12.73
N TYR A 127 -0.52 -9.09 12.78
CA TYR A 127 -1.53 -9.04 11.69
C TYR A 127 -1.08 -8.18 10.52
N ILE A 128 -0.09 -7.31 10.71
CA ILE A 128 0.33 -6.31 9.71
C ILE A 128 1.79 -6.49 9.27
N VAL A 129 2.52 -7.44 9.87
CA VAL A 129 3.90 -7.77 9.48
C VAL A 129 4.04 -9.25 9.16
N GLY A 130 4.93 -9.58 8.22
CA GLY A 130 5.29 -10.95 7.88
C GLY A 130 6.42 -11.55 8.72
N ARG A 131 6.82 -10.90 9.83
CA ARG A 131 7.94 -11.30 10.71
C ARG A 131 7.46 -11.84 12.05
N ASP A 132 8.32 -12.56 12.75
CA ASP A 132 7.99 -13.13 14.07
C ASP A 132 7.78 -11.99 15.10
N THR A 133 6.65 -12.04 15.82
CA THR A 133 6.26 -10.95 16.74
C THR A 133 6.22 -11.32 18.21
N ALA A 134 6.26 -12.61 18.53
CA ALA A 134 6.02 -13.13 19.89
C ALA A 134 6.98 -12.58 20.96
N ASN A 135 8.21 -12.24 20.56
CA ASN A 135 9.27 -11.79 21.46
C ASN A 135 9.68 -10.33 21.25
N LEU A 136 8.92 -9.54 20.47
CA LEU A 136 9.29 -8.16 20.20
C LEU A 136 9.20 -7.31 21.48
N SER A 137 10.22 -6.49 21.70
CA SER A 137 10.19 -5.40 22.67
C SER A 137 9.22 -4.29 22.23
N GLU A 138 8.86 -3.41 23.15
CA GLU A 138 7.99 -2.26 22.85
C GLU A 138 8.51 -1.43 21.67
N ILE A 139 9.82 -1.15 21.66
CA ILE A 139 10.49 -0.38 20.60
C ILE A 139 10.40 -1.11 19.26
N GLU A 140 10.58 -2.43 19.22
CA GLU A 140 10.49 -3.21 17.98
C GLU A 140 9.07 -3.30 17.44
N ILE A 141 8.05 -3.28 18.33
CA ILE A 141 6.64 -3.18 17.93
C ILE A 141 6.38 -1.81 17.31
N ILE A 142 6.82 -0.73 17.96
CA ILE A 142 6.68 0.64 17.43
C ILE A 142 7.36 0.73 16.06
N ARG A 143 8.61 0.26 15.96
CA ARG A 143 9.37 0.24 14.71
C ARG A 143 8.63 -0.53 13.62
N ALA A 144 8.14 -1.74 13.94
CA ALA A 144 7.35 -2.56 13.01
C ALA A 144 6.14 -1.83 12.46
N THR A 145 5.36 -1.20 13.33
CA THR A 145 4.16 -0.47 12.91
C THR A 145 4.51 0.74 12.05
N VAL A 146 5.55 1.50 12.39
CA VAL A 146 5.98 2.66 11.60
C VAL A 146 6.52 2.22 10.23
N GLU A 147 7.33 1.17 10.16
CA GLU A 147 7.82 0.56 8.90
C GLU A 147 6.64 0.17 8.02
N THR A 148 5.69 -0.62 8.55
CA THR A 148 4.52 -1.08 7.81
C THR A 148 3.66 0.07 7.30
N VAL A 149 3.35 1.07 8.13
CA VAL A 149 2.57 2.23 7.67
C VAL A 149 3.33 2.98 6.57
N SER A 150 4.63 3.18 6.72
CA SER A 150 5.45 3.91 5.74
C SER A 150 5.48 3.20 4.39
N GLU A 151 5.80 1.90 4.39
CA GLU A 151 5.83 1.07 3.19
C GLU A 151 4.47 1.01 2.49
N ASN A 152 3.40 0.76 3.25
CA ASN A 152 2.06 0.55 2.68
C ASN A 152 1.36 1.83 2.20
N ILE A 153 1.88 3.04 2.46
CA ILE A 153 1.33 4.25 1.83
C ILE A 153 1.41 4.15 0.30
N VAL A 154 2.47 3.53 -0.23
CA VAL A 154 2.63 3.32 -1.68
C VAL A 154 1.47 2.45 -2.18
N ASP A 155 1.30 1.27 -1.58
CA ASP A 155 0.40 0.26 -2.12
C ASP A 155 -1.08 0.47 -1.76
N ALA A 156 -1.35 1.09 -0.62
CA ALA A 156 -2.70 1.33 -0.13
C ALA A 156 -3.29 2.65 -0.62
N VAL A 157 -2.48 3.58 -1.15
CA VAL A 157 -2.94 4.93 -1.48
C VAL A 157 -2.43 5.39 -2.85
N ILE A 158 -1.12 5.56 -3.00
CA ILE A 158 -0.58 6.27 -4.17
C ILE A 158 -0.70 5.43 -5.44
N SER A 159 -0.34 4.15 -5.40
CA SER A 159 -0.41 3.28 -6.56
C SER A 159 -1.86 3.08 -7.04
N PRO A 160 -2.84 2.71 -6.19
CA PRO A 160 -4.24 2.63 -6.60
C PRO A 160 -4.77 3.91 -7.26
N LEU A 161 -4.47 5.08 -6.68
CA LEU A 161 -4.91 6.38 -7.21
C LEU A 161 -4.28 6.69 -8.58
N LEU A 162 -2.98 6.42 -8.76
CA LEU A 162 -2.29 6.67 -10.02
C LEU A 162 -2.81 5.76 -11.14
N TYR A 163 -3.00 4.47 -10.86
CA TYR A 163 -3.53 3.54 -11.87
C TYR A 163 -5.02 3.81 -12.17
N ALA A 164 -5.80 4.22 -11.17
CA ALA A 164 -7.16 4.69 -11.39
C ALA A 164 -7.21 5.97 -12.26
N LEU A 165 -6.25 6.88 -12.11
CA LEU A 165 -6.17 8.07 -12.95
C LEU A 165 -5.90 7.70 -14.42
N LEU A 166 -5.11 6.66 -14.68
CA LEU A 166 -4.75 6.21 -16.03
C LEU A 166 -5.86 5.43 -16.74
N GLY A 167 -6.74 4.74 -16.00
CA GLY A 167 -7.70 3.85 -16.62
C GLY A 167 -8.82 3.38 -15.70
N ALA A 168 -9.25 4.24 -14.76
CA ALA A 168 -10.34 4.02 -13.83
C ALA A 168 -10.23 2.68 -13.06
N ALA A 169 -11.37 2.05 -12.74
CA ALA A 169 -11.38 0.80 -11.99
C ALA A 169 -10.56 -0.34 -12.64
N PRO A 170 -10.59 -0.56 -13.97
CA PRO A 170 -9.81 -1.63 -14.59
C PRO A 170 -8.31 -1.60 -14.27
N LEU A 171 -7.66 -0.43 -14.37
CA LEU A 171 -6.22 -0.32 -14.08
C LEU A 171 -5.93 -0.29 -12.57
N ALA A 172 -6.82 0.30 -11.75
CA ALA A 172 -6.71 0.20 -10.29
C ALA A 172 -6.76 -1.26 -9.83
N MET A 173 -7.66 -2.06 -10.41
CA MET A 173 -7.80 -3.48 -10.13
C MET A 173 -6.66 -4.32 -10.70
N LEU A 174 -6.08 -3.95 -11.85
CA LEU A 174 -4.84 -4.55 -12.35
C LEU A 174 -3.73 -4.42 -11.30
N TYR A 175 -3.51 -3.18 -10.83
CA TYR A 175 -2.51 -2.92 -9.81
C TYR A 175 -2.80 -3.72 -8.53
N ARG A 176 -4.05 -3.70 -8.05
CA ARG A 176 -4.41 -4.43 -6.83
C ARG A 176 -4.23 -5.94 -6.98
N ALA A 177 -4.48 -6.49 -8.16
CA ALA A 177 -4.22 -7.89 -8.45
C ALA A 177 -2.71 -8.21 -8.47
N THR A 178 -1.87 -7.31 -9.01
CA THR A 178 -0.40 -7.42 -8.93
C THR A 178 0.09 -7.43 -7.47
N ASN A 179 -0.37 -6.49 -6.65
CA ASN A 179 0.00 -6.41 -5.24
C ASN A 179 -0.48 -7.64 -4.44
N THR A 180 -1.66 -8.17 -4.77
CA THR A 180 -2.17 -9.43 -4.19
C THR A 180 -1.33 -10.63 -4.60
N LEU A 181 -0.85 -10.68 -5.85
CA LEU A 181 0.08 -11.72 -6.31
C LEU A 181 1.40 -11.67 -5.55
N ASP A 182 1.99 -10.48 -5.37
CA ASP A 182 3.26 -10.35 -4.63
C ASP A 182 3.10 -10.78 -3.16
N SER A 183 2.07 -10.29 -2.46
CA SER A 183 1.82 -10.66 -1.06
C SER A 183 1.49 -12.14 -0.83
N MET A 184 1.00 -12.87 -1.83
CA MET A 184 0.67 -14.30 -1.71
C MET A 184 1.78 -15.23 -2.18
N VAL A 185 2.43 -14.92 -3.31
CA VAL A 185 3.43 -15.80 -3.94
C VAL A 185 4.78 -15.14 -4.15
N GLY A 186 4.98 -13.85 -3.88
CA GLY A 186 6.23 -13.12 -4.13
C GLY A 186 7.39 -13.41 -3.18
N TYR A 187 7.18 -14.23 -2.14
CA TYR A 187 8.20 -14.51 -1.13
C TYR A 187 9.46 -15.17 -1.71
N LYS A 188 10.63 -14.71 -1.24
CA LYS A 188 11.93 -15.31 -1.59
C LYS A 188 12.24 -16.53 -0.70
N ASN A 189 11.39 -17.54 -0.76
CA ASN A 189 11.58 -18.83 -0.06
C ASN A 189 11.71 -19.98 -1.07
N ASP A 190 12.09 -21.18 -0.60
CA ASP A 190 12.32 -22.33 -1.49
C ASP A 190 11.09 -22.72 -2.31
N LYS A 191 9.89 -22.44 -1.81
CA LYS A 191 8.63 -22.71 -2.53
C LYS A 191 8.43 -21.75 -3.70
N TYR A 192 8.65 -20.45 -3.49
CA TYR A 192 8.21 -19.42 -4.44
C TYR A 192 9.34 -18.71 -5.19
N LYS A 193 10.60 -18.97 -4.87
CA LYS A 193 11.77 -18.32 -5.51
C LYS A 193 11.72 -18.28 -7.03
N HIS A 194 11.18 -19.32 -7.68
CA HIS A 194 11.01 -19.38 -9.13
C HIS A 194 9.59 -19.03 -9.58
N TYR A 195 8.58 -19.58 -8.91
CA TYR A 195 7.18 -19.42 -9.29
C TYR A 195 6.66 -17.99 -9.06
N GLY A 196 7.02 -17.37 -7.93
CA GLY A 196 6.62 -16.02 -7.56
C GLY A 196 7.47 -14.90 -8.12
N TRP A 197 8.60 -15.24 -8.77
CA TRP A 197 9.59 -14.25 -9.20
C TRP A 197 9.00 -13.17 -10.12
N ALA A 198 8.14 -13.57 -11.06
CA ALA A 198 7.51 -12.64 -11.99
C ALA A 198 6.54 -11.69 -11.27
N SER A 199 5.77 -12.19 -10.30
CA SER A 199 4.85 -11.39 -9.47
C SER A 199 5.62 -10.29 -8.72
N ALA A 200 6.68 -10.66 -8.00
CA ALA A 200 7.48 -9.71 -7.23
C ALA A 200 8.16 -8.65 -8.11
N ARG A 201 8.67 -9.06 -9.29
CA ARG A 201 9.31 -8.12 -10.22
C ARG A 201 8.31 -7.18 -10.90
N PHE A 202 7.11 -7.67 -11.21
CA PHE A 202 6.09 -6.84 -11.81
C PHE A 202 5.49 -5.87 -10.80
N ASP A 203 5.31 -6.27 -9.54
CA ASP A 203 4.94 -5.36 -8.46
C ASP A 203 6.01 -4.26 -8.27
N ASP A 204 7.29 -4.65 -8.17
CA ASP A 204 8.41 -3.70 -8.10
C ASP A 204 8.38 -2.70 -9.28
N LEU A 205 8.03 -3.15 -10.49
CA LEU A 205 7.92 -2.30 -11.67
C LEU A 205 6.74 -1.32 -11.54
N LEU A 206 5.55 -1.80 -11.19
CA LEU A 206 4.35 -0.97 -11.08
C LEU A 206 4.45 0.05 -9.94
N ASN A 207 5.15 -0.30 -8.87
CA ASN A 207 5.38 0.57 -7.72
C ASN A 207 6.58 1.51 -7.88
N TRP A 208 7.34 1.44 -9.00
CA TRP A 208 8.51 2.26 -9.19
C TRP A 208 8.19 3.76 -9.16
N ILE A 209 7.29 4.24 -10.03
CA ILE A 209 6.85 5.65 -10.06
C ILE A 209 6.10 6.02 -8.77
N PRO A 210 5.07 5.26 -8.33
CA PRO A 210 4.33 5.56 -7.10
C PRO A 210 5.23 5.77 -5.87
N ALA A 211 6.25 4.93 -5.66
CA ALA A 211 7.13 5.05 -4.50
C ALA A 211 7.91 6.38 -4.47
N ARG A 212 8.30 6.93 -5.63
CA ARG A 212 8.97 8.23 -5.71
C ARG A 212 8.00 9.36 -5.38
N PHE A 213 6.78 9.31 -5.90
CA PHE A 213 5.73 10.26 -5.54
C PHE A 213 5.43 10.21 -4.03
N THR A 214 5.33 9.01 -3.45
CA THR A 214 5.15 8.85 -2.00
C THR A 214 6.28 9.52 -1.23
N GLY A 215 7.54 9.25 -1.56
CA GLY A 215 8.71 9.89 -0.91
C GLY A 215 8.66 11.42 -1.03
N PHE A 216 8.33 11.93 -2.21
CA PHE A 216 8.17 13.38 -2.44
C PHE A 216 7.05 13.97 -1.59
N PHE A 217 5.87 13.34 -1.53
CA PHE A 217 4.75 13.82 -0.71
C PHE A 217 5.08 13.81 0.78
N ILE A 218 5.77 12.78 1.29
CA ILE A 218 6.25 12.74 2.68
C ILE A 218 7.16 13.94 2.96
N VAL A 219 8.08 14.26 2.05
CA VAL A 219 8.98 15.42 2.17
C VAL A 219 8.18 16.73 2.20
N VAL A 220 7.23 16.92 1.27
CA VAL A 220 6.36 18.11 1.21
C VAL A 220 5.59 18.29 2.51
N ILE A 221 4.87 17.26 2.98
CA ILE A 221 4.09 17.32 4.22
C ILE A 221 4.99 17.62 5.42
N SER A 222 6.22 17.07 5.42
CA SER A 222 7.19 17.30 6.47
C SER A 222 7.72 18.73 6.51
N PHE A 223 7.58 19.54 5.45
CA PHE A 223 7.88 20.98 5.49
C PHE A 223 6.76 21.80 6.15
N PHE A 224 5.52 21.32 6.11
CA PHE A 224 4.36 22.05 6.63
C PHE A 224 3.92 21.58 8.03
N SER A 225 4.58 20.56 8.60
CA SER A 225 4.31 20.05 9.94
C SER A 225 5.37 20.50 10.94
N LYS A 226 4.93 21.06 12.08
CA LYS A 226 5.83 21.50 13.16
C LYS A 226 6.62 20.35 13.80
N ASN A 227 6.11 19.12 13.72
CA ASN A 227 6.71 17.96 14.36
C ASN A 227 7.71 17.22 13.45
N PHE A 228 7.79 17.59 12.17
CA PHE A 228 8.56 16.87 11.15
C PHE A 228 9.64 17.77 10.55
N ASN A 229 10.58 17.17 9.81
CA ASN A 229 11.64 17.90 9.12
C ASN A 229 11.79 17.44 7.66
N GLY A 230 11.28 18.25 6.72
CA GLY A 230 11.33 17.97 5.28
C GLY A 230 12.75 17.83 4.70
N LEU A 231 13.70 18.68 5.13
CA LEU A 231 15.10 18.58 4.67
C LEU A 231 15.74 17.26 5.10
N ARG A 232 15.45 16.79 6.32
CA ARG A 232 15.97 15.53 6.84
C ARG A 232 15.31 14.33 6.15
N ALA A 233 14.01 14.39 5.89
CA ALA A 233 13.31 13.39 5.09
C ALA A 233 13.96 13.24 3.70
N TRP A 234 14.21 14.34 3.01
CA TRP A 234 14.85 14.35 1.70
C TRP A 234 16.27 13.75 1.74
N LYS A 235 17.11 14.22 2.67
CA LYS A 235 18.48 13.68 2.85
C LYS A 235 18.47 12.19 3.16
N ALA A 236 17.53 11.74 3.98
CA ALA A 236 17.42 10.33 4.34
C ALA A 236 17.06 9.45 3.14
N ILE A 237 16.15 9.88 2.26
CA ILE A 237 15.85 9.16 1.00
C ILE A 237 17.14 8.98 0.18
N GLN A 238 17.89 10.07 -0.03
CA GLN A 238 19.12 10.04 -0.83
C GLN A 238 20.18 9.10 -0.23
N GLN A 239 20.33 9.13 1.09
CA GLN A 239 21.40 8.40 1.79
C GLN A 239 21.08 6.92 2.03
N PHE A 240 19.82 6.57 2.29
CA PHE A 240 19.47 5.24 2.82
C PHE A 240 18.55 4.41 1.92
N ALA A 241 17.72 5.02 1.07
CA ALA A 241 16.67 4.27 0.37
C ALA A 241 17.21 3.14 -0.53
N HIS A 242 18.37 3.36 -1.17
CA HIS A 242 19.01 2.39 -2.06
C HIS A 242 19.58 1.15 -1.35
N GLN A 243 19.70 1.19 -0.02
CA GLN A 243 20.19 0.06 0.78
C GLN A 243 19.08 -0.97 1.05
N HIS A 244 17.82 -0.58 0.86
CA HIS A 244 16.69 -1.49 1.05
C HIS A 244 16.65 -2.55 -0.07
N PRO A 245 16.32 -3.84 0.23
CA PRO A 245 16.26 -4.89 -0.79
C PRO A 245 15.22 -4.68 -1.89
N SER A 246 14.13 -3.96 -1.58
CA SER A 246 13.16 -3.49 -2.58
C SER A 246 13.58 -2.11 -3.07
N PRO A 247 13.56 -1.86 -4.40
CA PRO A 247 13.85 -0.56 -5.01
C PRO A 247 12.79 0.52 -4.70
N ASN A 248 11.70 0.13 -4.02
CA ASN A 248 10.53 0.97 -3.74
C ASN A 248 10.37 1.24 -2.26
N SER A 249 10.27 0.20 -1.41
CA SER A 249 9.92 0.37 0.02
C SER A 249 10.92 1.23 0.81
N GLY A 250 12.19 1.21 0.42
CA GLY A 250 13.22 2.02 1.10
C GLY A 250 13.00 3.52 1.00
N ILE A 251 12.27 4.00 -0.02
CA ILE A 251 11.99 5.43 -0.22
C ILE A 251 11.06 5.97 0.89
N PRO A 252 9.82 5.49 1.05
CA PRO A 252 8.93 6.01 2.08
C PRO A 252 9.44 5.74 3.49
N GLU A 253 10.06 4.58 3.76
CA GLU A 253 10.63 4.27 5.07
C GLU A 253 11.76 5.25 5.44
N SER A 254 12.70 5.50 4.52
CA SER A 254 13.76 6.49 4.74
C SER A 254 13.20 7.91 4.90
N ALA A 255 12.17 8.26 4.12
CA ALA A 255 11.52 9.56 4.22
C ALA A 255 10.89 9.78 5.60
N VAL A 256 10.13 8.80 6.11
CA VAL A 256 9.51 8.85 7.44
C VAL A 256 10.57 8.85 8.54
N ALA A 257 11.59 7.99 8.45
CA ALA A 257 12.69 7.95 9.41
C ALA A 257 13.40 9.31 9.51
N GLY A 258 13.72 9.92 8.37
CA GLY A 258 14.30 11.25 8.29
C GLY A 258 13.37 12.34 8.83
N ALA A 259 12.10 12.34 8.43
CA ALA A 259 11.09 13.31 8.89
C ALA A 259 11.00 13.34 10.43
N LEU A 260 11.01 12.16 11.05
CA LEU A 260 10.85 11.97 12.49
C LEU A 260 12.16 12.06 13.30
N GLY A 261 13.31 11.91 12.64
CA GLY A 261 14.62 11.86 13.31
C GLY A 261 14.88 10.54 14.04
N ILE A 262 14.32 9.44 13.51
CA ILE A 262 14.44 8.09 14.04
C ILE A 262 15.22 7.21 13.04
N GLN A 263 15.50 5.98 13.45
CA GLN A 263 16.06 4.96 12.60
C GLN A 263 15.12 3.75 12.50
N LEU A 264 14.82 3.33 11.28
CA LEU A 264 14.06 2.12 10.96
C LEU A 264 15.01 1.02 10.45
N GLY A 265 14.49 -0.19 10.28
CA GLY A 265 15.24 -1.36 9.83
C GLY A 265 16.04 -2.05 10.93
N GLY A 266 17.13 -2.71 10.54
CA GLY A 266 17.95 -3.53 11.43
C GLY A 266 17.43 -4.96 11.61
N ARG A 267 17.64 -5.53 12.79
CA ARG A 267 17.41 -6.95 13.06
C ARG A 267 15.93 -7.30 13.11
N ASN A 268 15.53 -8.30 12.33
CA ASN A 268 14.21 -8.94 12.31
C ASN A 268 14.36 -10.47 12.40
N MET A 269 13.29 -11.19 12.74
CA MET A 269 13.26 -12.66 12.73
C MET A 269 12.11 -13.17 11.85
N TYR A 270 12.36 -14.21 11.07
CA TYR A 270 11.37 -14.87 10.21
C TYR A 270 11.48 -16.37 10.40
N GLY A 271 10.46 -17.01 10.99
CA GLY A 271 10.49 -18.44 11.27
C GLY A 271 11.70 -18.86 12.13
N GLY A 272 12.11 -17.99 13.06
CA GLY A 272 13.29 -18.18 13.91
C GLY A 272 14.63 -17.80 13.28
N ILE A 273 14.66 -17.44 11.98
CA ILE A 273 15.90 -17.05 11.28
C ILE A 273 16.09 -15.55 11.38
N VAL A 274 17.28 -15.12 11.84
CA VAL A 274 17.64 -13.70 11.92
C VAL A 274 17.88 -13.14 10.52
N SER A 275 17.22 -12.02 10.22
CA SER A 275 17.39 -11.23 8.99
C SER A 275 17.81 -9.81 9.36
N GLU A 276 19.02 -9.43 8.96
CA GLU A 276 19.53 -8.07 9.15
C GLU A 276 19.12 -7.20 7.96
N ARG A 277 18.18 -6.27 8.18
CA ARG A 277 17.77 -5.30 7.17
C ARG A 277 18.63 -4.04 7.26
N ALA A 278 18.79 -3.35 6.14
CA ALA A 278 19.44 -2.05 6.12
C ALA A 278 18.78 -1.08 7.12
N ARG A 279 19.60 -0.27 7.79
CA ARG A 279 19.11 0.77 8.70
C ARG A 279 18.83 2.03 7.90
N MET A 280 17.64 2.60 8.07
CA MET A 280 17.20 3.78 7.33
C MET A 280 17.02 4.95 8.27
N GLY A 281 17.65 6.07 7.95
CA GLY A 281 17.63 7.27 8.78
C GLY A 281 18.70 7.30 9.88
N VAL A 282 18.81 8.46 10.52
CA VAL A 282 19.75 8.74 11.61
C VAL A 282 18.95 8.87 12.91
N ALA A 283 19.31 8.08 13.92
CA ALA A 283 18.70 8.11 15.25
C ALA A 283 19.13 9.36 16.02
N LEU A 284 18.42 10.48 15.81
CA LEU A 284 18.61 11.72 16.58
C LEU A 284 17.89 11.68 17.93
N ARG A 285 16.93 10.76 18.06
CA ARG A 285 16.21 10.42 19.28
C ARG A 285 15.74 8.96 19.19
N ASP A 286 15.36 8.41 20.33
CA ASP A 286 14.75 7.08 20.39
C ASP A 286 13.33 7.08 19.82
N LEU A 287 12.91 5.89 19.37
CA LEU A 287 11.52 5.60 19.00
C LEU A 287 10.64 5.60 20.25
N TYR A 288 9.44 6.16 20.12
CA TYR A 288 8.43 6.12 21.17
C TYR A 288 7.03 6.00 20.58
N ARG A 289 6.04 5.66 21.42
CA ARG A 289 4.70 5.25 20.98
C ARG A 289 4.03 6.21 20.00
N ASN A 290 4.21 7.53 20.19
CA ASN A 290 3.54 8.51 19.33
C ASN A 290 4.12 8.54 17.90
N ASP A 291 5.24 7.89 17.62
CA ASP A 291 5.73 7.72 16.25
C ASP A 291 4.75 6.93 15.38
N ILE A 292 3.96 6.03 15.97
CA ILE A 292 2.83 5.37 15.27
C ILE A 292 1.76 6.40 14.89
N LEU A 293 1.45 7.36 15.78
CA LEU A 293 0.50 8.43 15.45
C LEU A 293 1.07 9.42 14.44
N HIS A 294 2.38 9.66 14.47
CA HIS A 294 3.06 10.49 13.50
C HIS A 294 3.07 9.87 12.10
N SER A 295 3.29 8.56 11.97
CA SER A 295 3.18 7.87 10.68
C SER A 295 1.74 7.91 10.14
N ILE A 296 0.74 7.77 11.02
CA ILE A 296 -0.68 8.00 10.67
C ILE A 296 -0.92 9.46 10.23
N HIS A 297 -0.31 10.44 10.88
CA HIS A 297 -0.43 11.84 10.50
C HIS A 297 0.14 12.08 9.10
N ILE A 298 1.28 11.47 8.77
CA ILE A 298 1.86 11.50 7.42
C ILE A 298 0.90 10.87 6.41
N LEU A 299 0.36 9.68 6.69
CA LEU A 299 -0.65 9.02 5.86
C LEU A 299 -1.87 9.93 5.59
N ASN A 300 -2.46 10.52 6.64
CA ASN A 300 -3.60 11.43 6.49
C ASN A 300 -3.22 12.69 5.70
N GLY A 301 -2.02 13.24 5.93
CA GLY A 301 -1.52 14.40 5.18
C GLY A 301 -1.40 14.09 3.69
N ILE A 302 -0.92 12.90 3.33
CA ILE A 302 -0.82 12.45 1.93
C ILE A 302 -2.22 12.29 1.34
N SER A 303 -3.13 11.70 2.10
CA SER A 303 -4.52 11.54 1.68
C SER A 303 -5.19 12.90 1.39
N VAL A 304 -4.99 13.90 2.24
CA VAL A 304 -5.50 15.27 2.04
C VAL A 304 -4.80 15.96 0.85
N LEU A 305 -3.49 15.75 0.68
CA LEU A 305 -2.76 16.31 -0.46
C LEU A 305 -3.27 15.74 -1.79
N CYS A 306 -3.48 14.43 -1.86
CA CYS A 306 -4.03 13.76 -3.04
C CYS A 306 -5.45 14.23 -3.35
N SER A 307 -6.33 14.30 -2.34
CA SER A 307 -7.70 14.78 -2.56
C SER A 307 -7.73 16.25 -2.99
N GLY A 308 -6.91 17.11 -2.38
CA GLY A 308 -6.74 18.49 -2.78
C GLY A 308 -6.25 18.64 -4.22
N GLY A 309 -5.26 17.82 -4.63
CA GLY A 309 -4.77 17.77 -6.00
C GLY A 309 -5.85 17.36 -7.01
N ILE A 310 -6.68 16.37 -6.67
CA ILE A 310 -7.82 15.93 -7.49
C ILE A 310 -8.85 17.07 -7.64
N LEU A 311 -9.21 17.73 -6.54
CA LEU A 311 -10.17 18.85 -6.55
C LEU A 311 -9.64 20.06 -7.35
N CYS A 312 -8.35 20.38 -7.23
CA CYS A 312 -7.72 21.41 -8.05
C CYS A 312 -7.75 21.04 -9.54
N GLY A 313 -7.49 19.77 -9.88
CA GLY A 313 -7.58 19.27 -11.25
C GLY A 313 -8.98 19.41 -11.83
N ILE A 314 -10.01 19.12 -11.03
CA ILE A 314 -11.42 19.36 -11.40
C ILE A 314 -11.64 20.85 -11.64
N PHE A 315 -11.23 21.70 -10.70
CA PHE A 315 -11.44 23.15 -10.81
C PHE A 315 -10.81 23.75 -12.08
N ILE A 316 -9.55 23.40 -12.38
CA ILE A 316 -8.82 23.88 -13.58
C ILE A 316 -9.49 23.42 -14.88
N TYR A 317 -10.18 22.28 -14.87
CA TYR A 317 -10.88 21.82 -16.07
C TYR A 317 -12.12 22.67 -16.40
N TYR A 318 -12.75 23.24 -15.37
CA TYR A 318 -13.99 24.01 -15.49
C TYR A 318 -13.81 25.53 -15.60
N PHE A 319 -12.67 26.06 -15.17
CA PHE A 319 -12.37 27.50 -15.11
C PHE A 319 -11.01 27.81 -15.74
#